data_AF-A0A7L3DRG7-F1
#
_entry.id   AF-A0A7L3DRG7-F1
#
_cell.length_a   1.000
_cell.length_b   1.000
_cell.length_c   1.000
_cell.angle_alpha   90.00
_cell.angle_beta   90.00
_cell.angle_gamma   90.00
#
_symmetry.space_group_name_H-M   'P 1'
#
loop_
_entity.id
_entity.type
_entity.pdbx_description
1 polymer ?
#
loop_
_entity_poly.entity_id
_entity_poly.type
_entity_poly.pdbx_seq_one_letter_code
_entity_poly.pdbx_strand_id
1 'polypeptide(L)'
;TLWPESYAVAEVNFFRHMARQALQDIFYLKCQQLCTRILVGTSFSTYVLKTVVMHLLNTIPLSSWSRREFLMRLQDIMCYLHGSLEEKRLNHFLFGNENMPEDIILPPAFQMAELLNLFQHLVQDPTAHAKALRDFEELQDR
;
A
#
# COMPACT_ATOMS: atom_id res chain seq x y z
N THR A 1 -17.45 8.51 15.97
CA THR A 1 -17.73 7.13 16.40
C THR A 1 -17.46 6.18 15.25
N LEU A 2 -16.77 5.09 15.56
CA LEU A 2 -16.42 3.89 14.79
C LEU A 2 -16.76 3.82 13.28
N TRP A 3 -15.78 4.16 12.43
CA TRP A 3 -15.66 3.67 11.05
C TRP A 3 -14.65 2.51 10.80
N PRO A 4 -13.93 1.94 11.80
CA PRO A 4 -12.97 0.86 11.54
C PRO A 4 -13.42 -0.32 10.72
N GLU A 5 -14.62 -0.77 11.02
CA GLU A 5 -15.16 -1.97 10.42
C GLU A 5 -15.44 -1.76 8.92
N SER A 6 -15.81 -0.53 8.52
CA SER A 6 -16.13 -0.22 7.13
C SER A 6 -14.91 -0.11 6.21
N TYR A 7 -13.79 0.46 6.68
CA TYR A 7 -12.58 0.54 5.86
C TYR A 7 -11.91 -0.83 5.72
N ALA A 8 -11.88 -1.64 6.78
CA ALA A 8 -11.28 -2.97 6.73
C ALA A 8 -12.08 -3.87 5.77
N VAL A 9 -13.41 -3.75 5.76
CA VAL A 9 -14.26 -4.44 4.79
C VAL A 9 -13.98 -3.99 3.35
N ALA A 10 -13.81 -2.69 3.12
CA ALA A 10 -13.46 -2.16 1.79
C ALA A 10 -12.08 -2.65 1.31
N GLU A 11 -11.08 -2.69 2.19
CA GLU A 11 -9.77 -3.26 1.87
C GLU A 11 -9.86 -4.74 1.52
N VAL A 12 -10.61 -5.53 2.31
CA VAL A 12 -10.84 -6.95 2.03
C VAL A 12 -11.54 -7.14 0.68
N ASN A 13 -12.53 -6.30 0.38
CA ASN A 13 -13.21 -6.33 -0.92
C ASN A 13 -12.27 -5.99 -2.07
N PHE A 14 -11.38 -5.00 -1.90
CA PHE A 14 -10.35 -4.68 -2.88
C PHE A 14 -9.44 -5.88 -3.14
N PHE A 15 -8.83 -6.45 -2.10
CA PHE A 15 -7.94 -7.59 -2.26
C PHE A 15 -8.64 -8.82 -2.85
N ARG A 16 -9.90 -9.06 -2.48
CA ARG A 16 -10.72 -10.13 -3.07
C ARG A 16 -11.00 -9.87 -4.55
N HIS A 17 -11.31 -8.63 -4.93
CA HIS A 17 -11.50 -8.24 -6.32
C HIS A 17 -10.22 -8.48 -7.13
N MET A 18 -9.06 -8.04 -6.62
CA MET A 18 -7.77 -8.28 -7.26
C MET A 18 -7.44 -9.77 -7.39
N ALA A 19 -7.71 -10.56 -6.35
CA ALA A 19 -7.49 -12.01 -6.36
C ALA A 19 -8.41 -12.77 -7.33
N ARG A 20 -9.60 -12.23 -7.62
CA ARG A 20 -10.51 -12.82 -8.63
C ARG A 20 -10.02 -12.57 -10.04
N GLN A 21 -9.44 -11.40 -10.29
CA GLN A 21 -8.98 -11.02 -11.63
C GLN A 21 -7.56 -11.51 -11.93
N ALA A 22 -6.65 -11.50 -10.95
CA ALA A 22 -5.37 -12.16 -11.04
C ALA A 22 -5.61 -13.65 -10.77
N LEU A 23 -5.66 -14.47 -11.82
CA LEU A 23 -5.76 -15.93 -11.73
C LEU A 23 -4.68 -16.53 -10.81
N GLN A 24 -4.88 -16.54 -9.48
CA GLN A 24 -4.29 -17.42 -8.45
C GLN A 24 -4.37 -16.80 -7.02
N ASP A 25 -4.96 -17.55 -6.09
CA ASP A 25 -4.91 -17.37 -4.61
C ASP A 25 -3.48 -17.18 -4.04
N ILE A 26 -2.45 -17.53 -4.82
CA ILE A 26 -1.04 -17.50 -4.43
C ILE A 26 -0.55 -16.05 -4.24
N PHE A 27 -1.11 -15.08 -4.95
CA PHE A 27 -0.60 -13.73 -4.95
C PHE A 27 -0.92 -12.97 -3.65
N TYR A 28 -2.18 -12.98 -3.22
CA TYR A 28 -2.61 -12.30 -1.97
C TYR A 28 -1.86 -12.80 -0.74
N LEU A 29 -1.77 -14.12 -0.56
CA LEU A 29 -1.07 -14.73 0.57
C LEU A 29 0.43 -14.40 0.57
N LYS A 30 1.06 -14.37 -0.62
CA LYS A 30 2.46 -13.96 -0.75
C LYS A 30 2.66 -12.48 -0.48
N CYS A 31 1.78 -11.59 -0.93
CA CYS A 31 1.85 -10.17 -0.61
C CYS A 31 1.72 -9.93 0.89
N GLN A 32 0.80 -10.62 1.56
CA GLN A 32 0.65 -10.51 3.00
C GLN A 32 1.91 -10.99 3.74
N GLN A 33 2.46 -12.14 3.36
CA GLN A 33 3.71 -12.66 3.94
C GLN A 33 4.91 -11.76 3.64
N LEU A 34 4.97 -11.19 2.44
CA LEU A 34 5.99 -10.24 2.01
C LEU A 34 5.93 -8.98 2.87
N CYS A 35 4.72 -8.45 3.10
CA CYS A 35 4.54 -7.32 3.99
C CYS A 35 5.11 -7.61 5.38
N THR A 36 4.74 -8.73 5.97
CA THR A 36 5.26 -9.12 7.29
C THR A 36 6.79 -9.22 7.31
N ARG A 37 7.41 -9.78 6.26
CA ARG A 37 8.87 -9.94 6.19
C ARG A 37 9.63 -8.63 6.04
N ILE A 38 9.16 -7.74 5.15
CA ILE A 38 9.74 -6.39 4.95
C ILE A 38 9.71 -5.59 6.25
N LEU A 39 8.66 -5.75 7.05
CA LEU A 39 8.46 -4.95 8.26
C LEU A 39 9.28 -5.40 9.46
N VAL A 40 9.86 -6.61 9.44
CA VAL A 40 10.67 -7.09 10.57
C VAL A 40 11.86 -6.16 10.75
N GLY A 41 11.92 -5.39 11.84
CA GLY A 41 13.04 -4.52 12.16
C GLY A 41 12.97 -3.11 11.55
N THR A 42 11.84 -2.69 10.97
CA THR A 42 11.64 -1.31 10.51
C THR A 42 10.60 -0.58 11.36
N SER A 43 10.62 0.76 11.37
CA SER A 43 9.55 1.56 12.00
C SER A 43 8.30 1.71 11.13
N PHE A 44 8.29 1.15 9.92
CA PHE A 44 7.11 1.19 9.07
C PHE A 44 5.98 0.35 9.66
N SER A 45 4.75 0.85 9.55
CA SER A 45 3.58 0.07 9.95
C SER A 45 3.18 -0.89 8.83
N THR A 46 2.55 -2.01 9.20
CA THR A 46 1.90 -2.90 8.24
C THR A 46 0.88 -2.18 7.36
N TYR A 47 0.29 -1.11 7.89
CA TYR A 47 -0.67 -0.30 7.15
C TYR A 47 -0.05 0.51 6.00
N VAL A 48 1.13 1.10 6.23
CA VAL A 48 1.89 1.82 5.18
C VAL A 48 2.19 0.88 4.02
N LEU A 49 2.76 -0.28 4.32
CA LEU A 49 3.14 -1.22 3.28
C LEU A 49 1.94 -1.83 2.56
N LYS A 50 0.85 -2.12 3.28
CA LYS A 50 -0.41 -2.52 2.68
C LYS A 50 -0.93 -1.46 1.70
N THR A 51 -0.87 -0.19 2.07
CA THR A 51 -1.31 0.93 1.21
C THR A 51 -0.46 1.03 -0.05
N VAL A 52 0.87 0.88 0.06
CA VAL A 52 1.78 0.81 -1.11
C VAL A 52 1.40 -0.35 -2.04
N VAL A 53 1.16 -1.53 -1.48
CA VAL A 53 0.74 -2.70 -2.28
C VAL A 53 -0.61 -2.48 -2.97
N MET A 54 -1.58 -1.85 -2.31
CA MET A 54 -2.88 -1.54 -2.92
C MET A 54 -2.72 -0.56 -4.10
N HIS A 55 -1.92 0.50 -3.96
CA HIS A 55 -1.64 1.43 -5.05
C HIS A 55 -0.98 0.74 -6.24
N LEU A 56 0.03 -0.11 -5.99
CA LEU A 56 0.70 -0.85 -7.05
C LEU A 56 -0.22 -1.84 -7.74
N LEU A 57 -1.05 -2.56 -6.98
CA LEU A 57 -2.04 -3.48 -7.55
C LEU A 57 -2.99 -2.75 -8.51
N ASN A 58 -3.34 -1.52 -8.16
CA ASN A 58 -4.25 -0.70 -8.95
C ASN A 58 -3.62 -0.11 -10.22
N THR A 59 -2.30 0.10 -10.25
CA THR A 59 -1.60 0.75 -11.38
C THR A 59 -0.91 -0.24 -12.31
N ILE A 60 -0.45 -1.37 -11.80
CA ILE A 60 0.23 -2.40 -12.60
C ILE A 60 -0.80 -3.41 -13.11
N PRO A 61 -0.81 -3.73 -14.42
CA PRO A 61 -1.70 -4.76 -14.98
C PRO A 61 -1.61 -6.09 -14.23
N LEU A 62 -2.75 -6.69 -13.93
CA LEU A 62 -2.84 -7.95 -13.17
C LEU A 62 -2.07 -9.12 -13.80
N SER A 63 -1.92 -9.11 -15.13
CA SER A 63 -1.07 -10.07 -15.86
C SER A 63 0.40 -10.04 -15.44
N SER A 64 0.88 -8.91 -14.90
CA SER A 64 2.26 -8.70 -14.47
C SER A 64 2.50 -9.13 -13.01
N TRP A 65 1.48 -9.64 -12.34
CA TRP A 65 1.54 -10.12 -10.95
C TRP A 65 1.61 -11.65 -10.90
N SER A 66 2.62 -12.24 -11.54
CA SER A 66 2.85 -13.69 -11.49
C SER A 66 4.05 -14.06 -10.62
N ARG A 67 4.25 -15.36 -10.40
CA ARG A 67 5.38 -15.89 -9.64
C ARG A 67 6.73 -15.48 -10.24
N ARG A 68 6.82 -15.35 -11.57
CA ARG A 68 8.07 -15.07 -12.29
C ARG A 68 8.54 -13.63 -12.07
N GLU A 69 7.59 -12.72 -11.94
CA GLU A 69 7.82 -11.28 -11.76
C GLU A 69 7.93 -10.89 -10.28
N PHE A 70 7.84 -11.84 -9.34
CA PHE A 70 7.79 -11.57 -7.90
C PHE A 70 8.92 -10.67 -7.40
N LEU A 71 10.17 -10.92 -7.82
CA LEU A 71 11.31 -10.08 -7.44
C LEU A 71 11.19 -8.66 -8.01
N MET A 72 10.70 -8.52 -9.25
CA MET A 72 10.43 -7.21 -9.82
C MET A 72 9.31 -6.49 -9.06
N ARG A 73 8.27 -7.21 -8.62
CA ARG A 73 7.19 -6.62 -7.82
C ARG A 73 7.69 -6.16 -6.44
N LEU A 74 8.62 -6.91 -5.84
CA LEU A 74 9.28 -6.48 -4.61
C LEU A 74 10.08 -5.20 -4.84
N GLN A 75 10.83 -5.11 -5.93
CA GLN A 75 11.55 -3.90 -6.29
C GLN A 75 10.58 -2.71 -6.49
N ASP A 76 9.45 -2.91 -7.16
CA ASP A 76 8.46 -1.86 -7.36
C ASP A 76 7.86 -1.37 -6.03
N ILE A 77 7.62 -2.28 -5.07
CA ILE A 77 7.21 -1.92 -3.71
C ILE A 77 8.26 -1.04 -3.03
N MET A 78 9.53 -1.40 -3.13
CA MET A 78 10.63 -0.62 -2.53
C MET A 78 10.77 0.75 -3.21
N CYS A 79 10.75 0.81 -4.54
CA CYS A 79 10.81 2.06 -5.29
C CYS A 79 9.63 2.98 -4.97
N TYR A 80 8.41 2.44 -4.92
CA TYR A 80 7.22 3.21 -4.59
C TYR A 80 7.28 3.75 -3.16
N LEU A 81 7.71 2.92 -2.20
CA LEU A 81 7.89 3.35 -0.82
C LEU A 81 8.95 4.46 -0.72
N HIS A 82 10.09 4.32 -1.39
CA HIS A 82 11.14 5.34 -1.42
C HIS A 82 10.62 6.67 -1.96
N GLY A 83 10.00 6.66 -3.15
CA GLY A 83 9.43 7.88 -3.74
C GLY A 83 8.37 8.52 -2.85
N SER A 84 7.53 7.71 -2.19
CA SER A 84 6.55 8.20 -1.21
C SER A 84 7.21 8.87 0.00
N LEU A 85 8.38 8.38 0.44
CA LEU A 85 9.15 9.00 1.52
C LEU A 85 9.78 10.31 1.06
N GLU A 86 10.42 10.33 -0.12
CA GLU A 86 11.02 11.55 -0.70
C GLU A 86 9.97 12.66 -0.86
N GLU A 87 8.79 12.32 -1.36
CA GLU A 87 7.65 13.24 -1.50
C GLU A 87 6.95 13.54 -0.17
N LYS A 88 7.29 12.81 0.91
CA LYS A 88 6.61 12.83 2.22
C LYS A 88 5.11 12.62 2.08
N ARG A 89 4.73 11.80 1.10
CA ARG A 89 3.35 11.63 0.67
C ARG A 89 3.06 10.17 0.36
N LEU A 90 2.11 9.62 1.10
CA LEU A 90 1.47 8.36 0.80
C LEU A 90 -0.02 8.53 1.06
N ASN A 91 -0.80 8.79 0.01
CA ASN A 91 -2.24 8.95 0.17
C ASN A 91 -2.88 7.61 0.55
N HIS A 92 -3.83 7.64 1.46
CA HIS A 92 -4.62 6.49 1.84
C HIS A 92 -5.37 5.97 0.60
N PHE A 93 -5.32 4.65 0.37
CA PHE A 93 -5.81 4.05 -0.87
C PHE A 93 -7.32 4.22 -1.11
N LEU A 94 -8.15 4.11 -0.05
CA LEU A 94 -9.61 4.17 -0.16
C LEU A 94 -10.24 5.58 -0.15
N PHE A 95 -9.52 6.63 0.25
CA PHE A 95 -10.09 7.97 0.41
C PHE A 95 -9.66 8.88 -0.72
N GLY A 96 -10.62 9.46 -1.44
CA GLY A 96 -10.36 10.40 -2.54
C GLY A 96 -9.59 9.80 -3.73
N ASN A 97 -9.46 8.47 -3.79
CA ASN A 97 -8.76 7.80 -4.88
C ASN A 97 -9.70 7.64 -6.08
N GLU A 98 -9.52 8.50 -7.08
CA GLU A 98 -10.30 8.53 -8.31
C GLU A 98 -10.04 7.31 -9.21
N ASN A 99 -8.91 6.62 -9.02
CA ASN A 99 -8.52 5.46 -9.83
C ASN A 99 -9.05 4.13 -9.26
N MET A 100 -10.01 4.16 -8.34
CA MET A 100 -10.58 2.94 -7.76
C MET A 100 -11.28 2.09 -8.83
N PRO A 101 -11.10 0.75 -8.83
CA PRO A 101 -11.82 -0.12 -9.73
C PRO A 101 -13.34 0.05 -9.57
N GLU A 102 -14.06 0.19 -10.68
CA GLU A 102 -15.51 0.44 -10.68
C GLU A 102 -16.33 -0.65 -9.97
N ASP A 103 -15.81 -1.88 -9.97
CA ASP A 103 -16.42 -3.03 -9.28
C ASP A 103 -16.37 -2.93 -7.75
N ILE A 104 -15.61 -1.98 -7.19
CA ILE A 104 -15.47 -1.78 -5.75
C ILE A 104 -16.37 -0.62 -5.32
N ILE A 105 -17.53 -0.99 -4.79
CA ILE A 105 -18.49 -0.05 -4.24
C ILE A 105 -17.98 0.44 -2.89
N LEU A 106 -17.55 1.70 -2.84
CA LEU A 106 -17.21 2.40 -1.60
C LEU A 106 -18.38 3.28 -1.14
N PRO A 107 -18.52 3.53 0.17
CA PRO A 107 -19.42 4.57 0.66
C PRO A 107 -19.10 5.91 -0.01
N PRO A 108 -20.11 6.71 -0.43
CA PRO A 108 -19.88 8.02 -1.07
C PRO A 108 -18.97 8.95 -0.26
N ALA A 109 -19.05 8.87 1.06
CA ALA A 109 -18.19 9.63 1.97
C ALA A 109 -16.69 9.35 1.78
N PHE A 110 -16.30 8.15 1.32
CA PHE A 110 -14.89 7.83 1.07
C PHE A 110 -14.41 8.38 -0.27
N GLN A 111 -15.27 8.33 -1.29
CA GLN A 111 -14.97 8.87 -2.61
C GLN A 111 -14.88 10.41 -2.59
N MET A 112 -15.75 11.06 -1.82
CA MET A 112 -15.79 12.52 -1.68
C MET A 112 -14.80 13.08 -0.64
N ALA A 113 -14.10 12.21 0.09
CA ALA A 113 -13.11 12.64 1.06
C ALA A 113 -11.88 13.24 0.38
N GLU A 114 -11.26 14.21 1.05
CA GLU A 114 -9.94 14.69 0.65
C GLU A 114 -8.91 13.56 0.75
N LEU A 115 -7.89 13.60 -0.13
CA LEU A 115 -6.78 12.66 -0.10
C LEU A 115 -6.08 12.70 1.27
N LEU A 116 -6.20 11.61 2.02
CA LEU A 116 -5.62 11.50 3.36
C LEU A 116 -4.16 11.06 3.27
N ASN A 117 -3.20 11.95 3.52
CA ASN A 117 -1.77 11.61 3.52
C ASN A 117 -1.36 10.87 4.81
N LEU A 118 -0.98 9.59 4.71
CA LEU A 118 -0.46 8.79 5.82
C LEU A 118 0.90 9.30 6.34
N PHE A 119 1.66 9.99 5.49
CA PHE A 119 2.95 10.60 5.82
C PHE A 119 2.84 12.07 6.21
N GLN A 120 1.64 12.54 6.56
CA GLN A 120 1.46 13.92 7.03
C GLN A 120 2.38 14.29 8.21
N HIS A 121 2.66 13.34 9.10
CA HIS A 121 3.59 13.52 10.21
C HIS A 121 5.04 13.74 9.75
N LEU A 122 5.47 13.16 8.62
CA LEU A 122 6.81 13.36 8.04
C LEU A 122 6.96 14.75 7.40
N VAL A 123 5.86 15.36 6.98
CA VAL A 123 5.84 16.76 6.52
C VAL A 123 6.11 17.71 7.68
N GLN A 124 5.55 17.39 8.86
CA GLN A 124 5.61 18.24 10.06
C GLN A 124 6.88 18.03 10.88
N ASP A 125 7.45 16.82 10.87
CA ASP A 125 8.63 16.45 11.67
C ASP A 125 9.79 15.99 10.77
N PRO A 126 10.79 16.87 10.53
CA PRO A 126 11.99 16.53 9.77
C PRO A 126 12.83 15.41 10.40
N THR A 127 12.80 15.26 11.72
CA THR A 127 13.54 14.21 12.43
C THR A 127 12.88 12.85 12.19
N ALA A 128 11.54 12.78 12.26
CA ALA A 128 10.79 11.58 11.89
C ALA A 128 11.03 11.20 10.42
N HIS A 129 11.05 12.17 9.51
CA HIS A 129 11.36 11.94 8.10
C HIS A 129 12.78 11.38 7.89
N ALA A 130 13.80 12.02 8.51
CA ALA A 130 15.17 11.53 8.42
C ALA A 130 15.33 10.12 9.02
N LYS A 131 14.59 9.80 10.08
CA LYS A 131 14.56 8.44 10.64
C LYS A 131 13.93 7.46 9.65
N ALA A 132 12.78 7.79 9.06
CA ALA A 132 12.11 6.93 8.10
C ALA A 132 12.98 6.62 6.87
N LEU A 133 13.76 7.59 6.38
CA LEU A 133 14.73 7.36 5.30
C LEU A 133 15.85 6.40 5.72
N ARG A 134 16.45 6.57 6.91
CA ARG A 134 17.46 5.64 7.41
C ARG A 134 16.92 4.22 7.59
N ASP A 135 15.73 4.09 8.16
CA ASP A 135 15.06 2.79 8.31
C ASP A 135 14.78 2.13 6.94
N PHE A 136 14.58 2.92 5.88
CA PHE A 136 14.44 2.42 4.51
C PHE A 136 15.78 1.98 3.91
N GLU A 137 16.86 2.73 4.12
CA GLU A 137 18.21 2.35 3.70
C GLU A 137 18.63 1.02 4.35
N GLU A 138 18.44 0.89 5.67
CA GLU A 138 18.71 -0.36 6.40
C GLU A 138 17.86 -1.54 5.90
N LEU A 139 16.65 -1.27 5.41
CA LEU A 139 15.78 -2.28 4.80
C LEU A 139 16.29 -2.72 3.42
N GLN A 140 16.87 -1.81 2.63
CA GLN A 140 17.40 -2.11 1.31
C GLN A 140 18.68 -2.96 1.38
N ASP A 141 19.47 -2.79 2.44
CA ASP A 141 20.74 -3.51 2.66
C ASP A 141 20.56 -4.97 3.17
N ARG A 142 19.32 -5.46 3.29
CA ARG A 142 18.98 -6.80 3.83
C ARG A 142 18.58 -7.80 2.77
#